data_AF-A0AAW5EG22-F1
#
_entry.id   AF-A0AAW5EG22-F1
#
_cell.length_a   1.000
_cell.length_b   1.000
_cell.length_c   1.000
_cell.angle_alpha   90.00
_cell.angle_beta   90.00
_cell.angle_gamma   90.00
#
_symmetry.space_group_name_H-M   'P 1'
#
loop_
_entity.id
_entity.type
_entity.pdbx_description
1 polymer ?
#
loop_
_entity_poly.entity_id
_entity_poly.type
_entity_poly.pdbx_seq_one_letter_code
_entity_poly.pdbx_strand_id
1 'polypeptide(L)'
;NQALSADEIKQIVKVLDEAKEVYWDTKEESLVYFFDDLKNSKKVNKIIIRPDYKLKKFGKTNALITLGKVDKDTKESSKEYEKIK
;
A
#
# COMPACT_ATOMS: atom_id res chain seq x y z
N ASN A 1 9.78 -1.13 -14.89
CA ASN A 1 8.32 -1.18 -14.93
C ASN A 1 7.80 -1.00 -13.51
N GLN A 2 6.96 0.01 -13.25
CA GLN A 2 6.48 0.35 -11.91
C GLN A 2 4.99 -0.02 -11.69
N ALA A 3 4.35 -0.57 -12.73
CA ALA A 3 2.97 -1.01 -12.66
C ALA A 3 2.87 -2.44 -12.09
N LEU A 4 1.79 -2.70 -11.36
CA LEU A 4 1.41 -4.04 -10.95
C LEU A 4 0.82 -4.80 -12.14
N SER A 5 1.09 -6.09 -12.19
CA SER A 5 0.43 -7.03 -13.10
C SER A 5 -0.99 -7.35 -12.62
N ALA A 6 -1.81 -7.89 -13.52
CA ALA A 6 -3.19 -8.29 -13.20
C ALA A 6 -3.27 -9.30 -12.05
N ASP A 7 -2.30 -10.22 -11.96
CA ASP A 7 -2.27 -11.22 -10.88
C ASP A 7 -1.86 -10.64 -9.53
N GLU A 8 -1.02 -9.60 -9.52
CA GLU A 8 -0.71 -8.84 -8.30
C GLU A 8 -1.92 -8.02 -7.84
N ILE A 9 -2.70 -7.45 -8.77
CA ILE A 9 -3.93 -6.72 -8.44
C ILE A 9 -4.97 -7.66 -7.80
N LYS A 10 -5.15 -8.88 -8.33
CA LYS A 10 -6.09 -9.87 -7.75
C LYS A 10 -5.74 -10.25 -6.30
N GLN A 11 -4.48 -10.15 -5.91
CA GLN A 11 -4.03 -10.47 -4.55
C GLN A 11 -4.32 -9.37 -3.52
N ILE A 12 -4.69 -8.16 -3.95
CA ILE A 12 -4.93 -7.02 -3.05
C ILE A 12 -5.93 -7.37 -1.95
N VAL A 13 -7.06 -8.00 -2.29
CA VAL A 13 -8.09 -8.35 -1.29
C VAL A 13 -7.50 -9.25 -0.21
N LYS A 14 -6.74 -10.28 -0.63
CA LYS A 14 -6.06 -11.20 0.29
C LYS A 14 -4.99 -10.50 1.13
N VAL A 15 -4.21 -9.61 0.52
CA VAL A 15 -3.17 -8.83 1.23
C VAL A 15 -3.79 -7.95 2.31
N LEU A 16 -4.94 -7.34 2.06
CA LEU A 16 -5.64 -6.51 3.04
C LEU A 16 -6.27 -7.35 4.16
N ASP A 17 -6.83 -8.51 3.83
CA ASP A 17 -7.46 -9.42 4.79
C ASP A 17 -6.42 -10.12 5.70
N GLU A 18 -5.35 -10.62 5.11
CA GLU A 18 -4.29 -11.38 5.79
C GLU A 18 -3.09 -10.51 6.21
N ALA A 19 -3.22 -9.19 6.19
CA ALA A 19 -2.09 -8.26 6.37
C ALA A 19 -1.29 -8.57 7.65
N LYS A 20 -0.06 -9.04 7.45
CA LYS A 20 0.90 -9.34 8.51
C LYS A 20 1.72 -8.13 8.95
N GLU A 21 1.97 -7.22 8.01
CA GLU A 21 2.69 -5.97 8.27
C GLU A 21 1.90 -4.80 7.70
N VAL A 22 1.48 -3.89 8.58
CA VAL A 22 0.82 -2.64 8.20
C VAL A 22 1.58 -1.49 8.82
N TYR A 23 1.78 -0.45 8.02
CA TYR A 23 2.50 0.74 8.42
C TYR A 23 1.59 1.96 8.34
N TRP A 24 1.82 2.92 9.22
CA TRP A 24 1.28 4.26 9.14
C TRP A 24 2.34 5.20 8.57
N ASP A 25 2.03 5.86 7.47
CA ASP A 25 2.81 6.96 6.93
C ASP A 25 2.35 8.24 7.62
N THR A 26 3.19 8.76 8.53
CA THR A 26 2.87 9.95 9.32
C THR A 26 2.85 11.24 8.50
N LYS A 27 3.50 11.24 7.33
CA LYS A 27 3.60 12.41 6.46
C LYS A 27 2.39 12.53 5.54
N GLU A 28 1.94 11.41 5.00
CA GLU A 28 0.81 11.33 4.07
C GLU A 28 -0.51 10.96 4.76
N GLU A 29 -0.47 10.73 6.08
CA GLU A 29 -1.59 10.29 6.92
C GLU A 29 -2.33 9.10 6.30
N SER A 30 -1.58 8.04 5.99
CA SER A 30 -2.07 6.93 5.19
C SER A 30 -1.60 5.56 5.69
N LEU A 31 -2.40 4.54 5.44
CA LEU A 31 -2.01 3.15 5.69
C LEU A 31 -1.20 2.63 4.50
N VAL A 32 -0.07 2.01 4.78
CA VAL A 32 0.81 1.41 3.79
C VAL A 32 0.96 -0.07 4.05
N TYR A 33 0.64 -0.87 3.03
CA TYR A 33 0.82 -2.32 3.02
C TYR A 33 1.92 -2.67 2.04
N PHE A 34 2.75 -3.65 2.37
CA PHE A 34 3.76 -4.19 1.48
C PHE A 34 3.55 -5.68 1.25
N PHE A 35 3.78 -6.13 0.02
CA PHE A 35 3.74 -7.55 -0.34
C PHE A 35 4.71 -7.85 -1.47
N ASP A 36 5.16 -9.10 -1.56
CA ASP A 36 6.19 -9.48 -2.51
C ASP A 36 5.73 -9.33 -3.97
N ASP A 37 6.67 -8.97 -4.84
CA ASP A 37 6.50 -8.99 -6.29
C ASP A 37 6.64 -10.45 -6.79
N LEU A 38 5.67 -10.91 -7.58
CA LEU A 38 5.64 -12.29 -8.08
C LEU A 38 6.73 -12.61 -9.10
N LYS A 39 7.28 -11.59 -9.77
CA LYS A 39 8.20 -11.72 -10.90
C LYS A 39 9.61 -11.20 -10.59
N ASN A 40 9.77 -10.37 -9.55
CA ASN A 40 11.05 -9.75 -9.22
C ASN A 40 11.30 -9.68 -7.71
N SER A 41 12.18 -10.56 -7.20
CA SER A 41 12.53 -10.64 -5.78
C SER A 41 13.21 -9.40 -5.20
N LYS A 42 13.72 -8.49 -6.04
CA LYS A 42 14.31 -7.21 -5.61
C LYS A 42 13.28 -6.09 -5.45
N LYS A 43 12.05 -6.31 -5.91
CA LYS A 43 10.94 -5.35 -5.84
C LYS A 43 9.92 -5.80 -4.80
N VAL A 44 9.23 -4.83 -4.25
CA VAL A 44 8.08 -5.04 -3.36
C VAL A 44 6.92 -4.18 -3.86
N ASN A 45 5.73 -4.76 -3.86
CA ASN A 45 4.50 -4.05 -4.13
C ASN A 45 4.06 -3.30 -2.89
N LYS A 46 3.42 -2.15 -3.08
CA LYS A 46 2.82 -1.36 -2.02
C LYS A 46 1.39 -0.94 -2.34
N ILE A 47 0.56 -0.93 -1.31
CA ILE A 47 -0.82 -0.41 -1.33
C ILE A 47 -0.86 0.75 -0.34
N ILE A 48 -1.31 1.92 -0.80
CA ILE A 48 -1.49 3.11 0.03
C ILE A 48 -2.97 3.36 0.13
N ILE A 49 -3.51 3.38 1.35
CA ILE A 49 -4.92 3.67 1.62
C ILE A 49 -5.01 4.97 2.41
N ARG A 50 -5.64 5.98 1.82
CA ARG A 50 -5.95 7.25 2.48
C ARG A 50 -7.40 7.24 2.96
N PRO A 51 -7.66 7.19 4.28
CA PRO A 51 -9.02 7.02 4.81
C PRO A 51 -9.91 8.26 4.75
N ASP A 52 -9.44 9.44 4.31
CA ASP A 52 -10.22 10.69 4.41
C ASP A 52 -10.45 11.43 3.08
N TYR A 53 -10.71 10.71 1.98
CA TYR A 53 -11.16 11.39 0.77
C TYR A 53 -12.65 11.70 0.85
N LYS A 54 -13.01 12.83 1.48
CA LYS A 54 -14.36 13.41 1.39
C LYS A 54 -14.66 13.82 -0.06
N LEU A 55 -15.25 12.91 -0.83
CA LEU A 55 -16.05 13.28 -2.00
C LEU A 55 -17.25 14.09 -1.51
N LYS A 56 -17.12 15.43 -1.49
CA LYS A 56 -18.15 16.39 -1.03
C LYS A 56 -19.55 16.11 -1.59
N LYS A 57 -19.64 15.45 -2.75
CA LYS A 57 -20.90 15.14 -3.45
C LYS A 57 -21.76 14.07 -2.77
N PHE A 58 -21.21 13.23 -1.89
CA PHE A 58 -21.93 12.05 -1.37
C PHE A 58 -22.01 11.92 0.16
N GLY A 59 -21.39 12.83 0.93
CA GLY A 59 -21.51 12.86 2.40
C GLY A 59 -21.02 11.60 3.14
N LYS A 60 -20.32 10.69 2.46
CA LYS A 60 -19.79 9.43 3.01
C LYS A 60 -18.26 9.45 3.02
N THR A 61 -17.66 8.82 4.02
CA THR A 61 -16.22 8.55 4.08
C THR A 61 -15.86 7.56 2.98
N ASN A 62 -15.02 7.98 2.04
CA ASN A 62 -14.48 7.11 0.98
C ASN A 62 -12.97 7.01 1.16
N ALA A 63 -12.39 5.87 0.79
CA ALA A 63 -10.95 5.67 0.80
C ALA A 63 -10.38 5.73 -0.63
N LEU A 64 -9.26 6.41 -0.81
CA LEU A 64 -8.47 6.35 -2.03
C LEU A 64 -7.40 5.27 -1.89
N ILE A 65 -7.36 4.33 -2.84
CA ILE A 65 -6.36 3.26 -2.88
C ILE A 65 -5.40 3.52 -4.04
N THR A 66 -4.12 3.69 -3.73
CA THR A 66 -3.05 3.82 -4.71
C THR A 66 -2.15 2.58 -4.67
N LEU A 67 -1.85 2.04 -5.85
CA LEU A 67 -0.97 0.88 -6.01
C LEU A 67 0.37 1.33 -6.59
N GLY A 68 1.45 0.76 -6.09
CA GLY A 68 2.78 1.05 -6.60
C GLY A 68 3.78 -0.06 -6.33
N LYS A 69 4.96 0.07 -6.92
CA LYS A 69 6.08 -0.84 -6.76
C LYS A 69 7.31 -0.04 -6.36
N VAL A 70 8.11 -0.57 -5.44
CA VAL A 70 9.36 0.07 -4.97
C VAL A 70 10.45 -0.98 -4.85
N ASP A 71 11.72 -0.55 -4.78
CA ASP A 71 12.82 -1.46 -4.44
C ASP A 71 12.75 -1.86 -2.97
N LYS A 72 13.13 -3.11 -2.68
CA LYS A 72 13.06 -3.66 -1.32
C LYS A 72 13.97 -2.88 -0.35
N ASP A 73 15.16 -2.51 -0.80
CA ASP A 73 16.11 -1.69 -0.04
C ASP A 73 15.54 -0.29 0.31
N THR A 74 14.65 0.24 -0.55
CA THR A 74 13.98 1.52 -0.31
C THR A 74 12.91 1.39 0.78
N LYS A 75 12.17 0.28 0.85
CA LYS A 75 11.24 0.00 1.97
C LYS A 75 12.00 0.05 3.30
N GLU A 76 13.15 -0.59 3.38
CA GLU A 76 13.93 -0.74 4.63
C GLU A 76 14.57 0.58 5.10
N SER A 77 14.79 1.52 4.17
CA SER A 77 15.41 2.82 4.46
C SER A 77 14.41 3.93 4.84
N SER A 78 13.11 3.71 4.66
CA SER A 78 12.06 4.72 4.92
C SER A 78 11.82 4.92 6.42
N LYS A 79 12.38 5.99 6.98
CA LYS A 79 12.17 6.43 8.38
C LYS A 79 10.76 6.97 8.67
N GLU A 80 9.94 7.16 7.65
CA GLU A 80 8.62 7.81 7.73
C GLU A 80 7.46 6.82 7.99
N TYR A 81 7.77 5.51 8.11
CA TYR A 81 6.77 4.46 8.31
C TYR A 81 6.82 3.90 9.72
N GLU A 82 5.75 4.11 10.47
CA GLU A 82 5.54 3.52 11.78
C GLU A 82 4.82 2.18 11.64
N LYS A 83 5.42 1.07 12.09
CA LYS A 83 4.76 -0.23 12.06
C LYS A 83 3.64 -0.26 13.09
N ILE A 84 2.42 -0.56 12.64
CA ILE A 84 1.22 -0.59 13.49
C ILE A 84 0.64 -2.00 13.66
N LYS A 85 1.00 -2.95 12.79
CA LYS A 85 0.68 -4.38 12.90
C LYS A 85 1.79 -5.19 12.25
#